data_AF-A0AA37Q5Z5-F1
#
_entry.id   AF-A0AA37Q5Z5-F1
#
_cell.length_a   1.000
_cell.length_b   1.000
_cell.length_c   1.000
_cell.angle_alpha   90.00
_cell.angle_beta   90.00
_cell.angle_gamma   90.00
#
_symmetry.space_group_name_H-M   'P 1'
#
loop_
_entity.id
_entity.type
_entity.pdbx_description
1 polymer ?
#
loop_
_entity_poly.entity_id
_entity_poly.type
_entity_poly.pdbx_seq_one_letter_code
_entity_poly.pdbx_strand_id
1 'polypeptide(L)'
;MPRSTEPSATVTRADLETLAQVAMLRFPLRASESRRLERMRTLLAAGTELGRALGSYTHCGLVNCQGSHGVGSLCDEGEAFYAAFVRYTELMHDIAEEYRHFTHEAPSPLIVAGLDRGAGQPQLEVA
;
A
#
# COMPACT_ATOMS: atom_id res chain seq x y z
N MET A 1 17.37 17.07 -28.93
CA MET A 1 17.31 15.63 -28.59
C MET A 1 15.87 15.31 -28.21
N PRO A 2 15.22 14.33 -28.85
CA PRO A 2 13.89 13.91 -28.43
C PRO A 2 14.02 13.27 -27.04
N ARG A 3 13.27 13.77 -26.05
CA ARG A 3 13.11 13.09 -24.77
C ARG A 3 12.41 11.77 -25.08
N SER A 4 13.10 10.66 -24.92
CA SER A 4 12.44 9.36 -24.79
C SER A 4 11.42 9.49 -23.66
N THR A 5 10.14 9.36 -23.97
CA THR A 5 9.07 9.32 -22.97
C THR A 5 9.17 7.98 -22.26
N GLU A 6 10.18 7.83 -21.40
CA GLU A 6 10.24 6.66 -20.54
C GLU A 6 9.02 6.71 -19.61
N PRO A 7 8.28 5.60 -19.50
CA PRO A 7 7.15 5.54 -18.59
C PRO A 7 7.64 5.84 -17.17
N SER A 8 7.13 6.94 -16.60
CA SER A 8 7.46 7.34 -15.24
C SER A 8 6.55 6.61 -14.27
N ALA A 9 7.14 5.74 -13.45
CA ALA A 9 6.45 5.17 -12.29
C ALA A 9 6.11 6.29 -11.30
N THR A 10 4.82 6.51 -11.05
CA THR A 10 4.33 7.52 -10.11
C THR A 10 3.29 6.89 -9.21
N VAL A 11 3.28 7.28 -7.93
CA VAL A 11 2.24 6.90 -6.97
C VAL A 11 1.47 8.14 -6.60
N THR A 12 0.17 8.15 -6.82
CA THR A 12 -0.69 9.26 -6.42
C THR A 12 -1.32 9.01 -5.05
N ARG A 13 -1.80 10.09 -4.42
CA ARG A 13 -2.58 9.97 -3.19
C ARG A 13 -3.86 9.17 -3.40
N ALA A 14 -4.48 9.28 -4.57
CA ALA A 14 -5.69 8.54 -4.90
C ALA A 14 -5.43 7.03 -4.89
N ASP A 15 -4.28 6.57 -5.39
CA ASP A 15 -3.91 5.15 -5.37
C ASP A 15 -3.82 4.61 -3.94
N LEU A 16 -3.23 5.40 -3.03
CA LEU A 16 -3.12 5.05 -1.61
C LEU A 16 -4.50 4.99 -0.93
N GLU A 17 -5.38 5.94 -1.23
CA GLU A 17 -6.75 5.97 -0.70
C GLU A 17 -7.57 4.78 -1.22
N THR A 18 -7.48 4.45 -2.51
CA THR A 18 -8.12 3.26 -3.08
C THR A 18 -7.59 1.99 -2.43
N LEU A 19 -6.28 1.83 -2.29
CA LEU A 19 -5.70 0.64 -1.66
C LEU A 19 -6.08 0.48 -0.20
N ALA A 20 -6.18 1.57 0.56
CA ALA A 20 -6.68 1.54 1.92
C ALA A 20 -8.12 1.00 1.98
N GLN A 21 -8.98 1.44 1.06
CA GLN A 21 -10.34 0.92 0.95
C GLN A 21 -10.34 -0.56 0.57
N VAL A 22 -9.54 -0.97 -0.42
CA VAL A 22 -9.40 -2.39 -0.82
C VAL A 22 -8.95 -3.28 0.33
N ALA A 23 -8.03 -2.80 1.18
CA ALA A 23 -7.59 -3.55 2.36
C ALA A 23 -8.73 -3.76 3.37
N MET A 24 -9.62 -2.78 3.49
CA MET A 24 -10.78 -2.80 4.38
C MET A 24 -11.98 -3.57 3.81
N LEU A 25 -12.11 -3.72 2.49
CA LEU A 25 -13.18 -4.47 1.85
C LEU A 25 -13.26 -5.92 2.38
N ARG A 26 -14.48 -6.44 2.44
CA ARG A 26 -14.77 -7.86 2.73
C ARG A 26 -15.78 -8.37 1.73
N PHE A 27 -15.41 -9.41 0.97
CA PHE A 27 -16.32 -10.02 0.02
C PHE A 27 -17.07 -11.20 0.64
N PRO A 28 -18.40 -11.32 0.39
CA PRO A 28 -19.18 -12.46 0.87
C PRO A 28 -18.82 -13.77 0.13
N LEU A 29 -18.34 -13.65 -1.11
CA LEU A 29 -17.88 -14.78 -1.91
C LEU A 29 -16.43 -15.12 -1.58
N ARG A 30 -16.19 -16.36 -1.13
CA ARG A 30 -14.85 -16.85 -0.74
C ARG A 30 -13.81 -16.65 -1.83
N ALA A 31 -14.16 -16.94 -3.09
CA ALA A 31 -13.22 -16.81 -4.21
C ALA A 31 -12.73 -15.36 -4.40
N SER A 32 -13.64 -14.38 -4.32
CA SER A 32 -13.30 -12.96 -4.43
C SER A 32 -12.48 -12.48 -3.24
N GLU A 33 -12.81 -12.92 -2.03
CA GLU A 33 -12.04 -12.58 -0.83
C GLU A 33 -10.62 -13.18 -0.88
N SER A 34 -10.46 -14.42 -1.34
CA SER A 34 -9.16 -15.05 -1.55
C SER A 34 -8.32 -14.29 -2.58
N ARG A 35 -8.92 -13.87 -3.70
CA ARG A 35 -8.25 -13.07 -4.73
C ARG A 35 -7.76 -11.73 -4.17
N ARG A 36 -8.63 -11.02 -3.43
CA ARG A 36 -8.27 -9.76 -2.77
C ARG A 36 -7.09 -9.94 -1.81
N LEU A 37 -7.13 -10.94 -0.95
CA LEU A 37 -6.04 -11.23 -0.01
C LEU A 37 -4.74 -11.57 -0.73
N GLU A 38 -4.80 -12.32 -1.83
CA GLU A 38 -3.61 -12.65 -2.61
C GLU A 38 -2.98 -11.44 -3.28
N ARG A 39 -3.81 -10.55 -3.84
CA ARG A 39 -3.36 -9.24 -4.37
C ARG A 39 -2.66 -8.41 -3.29
N MET A 40 -3.26 -8.30 -2.11
CA MET A 40 -2.67 -7.53 -1.00
C MET A 40 -1.35 -8.15 -0.50
N ARG A 41 -1.23 -9.49 -0.48
CA ARG A 41 0.02 -10.18 -0.13
C ARG A 41 1.11 -9.93 -1.17
N THR A 42 0.76 -9.98 -2.44
CA THR A 42 1.70 -9.69 -3.54
C THR A 42 2.21 -8.25 -3.45
N LEU A 43 1.31 -7.29 -3.20
CA LEU A 43 1.69 -5.90 -3.00
C LEU A 43 2.60 -5.71 -1.78
N LEU A 44 2.30 -6.37 -0.66
CA LEU A 44 3.14 -6.32 0.55
C LEU A 44 4.53 -6.91 0.30
N ALA A 45 4.62 -8.01 -0.44
CA ALA A 45 5.90 -8.62 -0.82
C ALA A 45 6.73 -7.67 -1.69
N ALA A 46 6.10 -7.02 -2.67
CA ALA A 46 6.75 -6.00 -3.51
C ALA A 46 7.20 -4.78 -2.68
N GLY A 47 6.39 -4.31 -1.72
CA GLY A 47 6.78 -3.22 -0.82
C GLY A 47 7.98 -3.58 0.07
N THR A 48 8.06 -4.83 0.52
CA THR A 48 9.22 -5.34 1.27
C THR A 48 10.49 -5.37 0.41
N GLU A 49 10.35 -5.77 -0.85
CA GLU A 49 11.44 -5.77 -1.84
C GLU A 49 11.94 -4.35 -2.15
N LEU A 50 11.01 -3.41 -2.37
CA LEU A 50 11.32 -1.99 -2.54
C LEU A 50 12.09 -1.44 -1.33
N GLY A 51 11.63 -1.72 -0.10
CA GLY A 51 12.30 -1.30 1.12
C GLY A 51 13.73 -1.84 1.23
N ARG A 52 13.96 -3.10 0.83
CA ARG A 52 15.30 -3.70 0.79
C ARG A 52 16.19 -3.02 -0.24
N ALA A 53 15.69 -2.80 -1.46
CA ALA A 53 16.46 -2.16 -2.53
C ALA A 53 16.84 -0.71 -2.18
N LEU A 54 15.90 0.06 -1.59
CA LEU A 54 16.19 1.40 -1.09
C LEU A 54 17.25 1.40 0.02
N GLY A 55 17.17 0.44 0.94
CA GLY A 55 18.17 0.27 2.00
C GLY A 55 19.57 -0.02 1.43
N SER A 56 19.65 -0.90 0.43
CA SER A 56 20.90 -1.23 -0.26
C SER A 56 21.50 -0.01 -0.99
N TYR A 57 20.68 0.67 -1.79
CA TYR A 57 21.08 1.87 -2.52
C TYR A 57 21.58 3.00 -1.60
N THR A 58 20.83 3.30 -0.54
CA THR A 58 21.22 4.35 0.41
C THR A 58 22.49 3.99 1.19
N HIS A 59 22.65 2.73 1.60
CA HIS A 59 23.87 2.27 2.24
C HIS A 59 25.08 2.36 1.29
N CYS A 60 24.94 1.88 0.06
CA CYS A 60 25.97 1.99 -0.98
C CYS A 60 26.36 3.46 -1.23
N GLY A 61 25.36 4.36 -1.31
CA GLY A 61 25.60 5.80 -1.45
C GLY A 61 26.41 6.38 -0.29
N LEU A 62 26.09 6.01 0.95
CA LEU A 62 26.85 6.46 2.14
C LEU A 62 28.30 5.96 2.12
N VAL A 63 28.52 4.68 1.79
CA VAL A 63 29.86 4.08 1.70
C VAL A 63 30.71 4.80 0.63
N ASN A 64 30.12 5.06 -0.54
CA ASN A 64 30.77 5.79 -1.63
C ASN A 64 31.11 7.24 -1.21
N CYS A 65 30.20 7.94 -0.52
CA CYS A 65 30.45 9.30 -0.01
C CYS A 65 31.58 9.37 1.03
N GLN A 66 31.79 8.31 1.81
CA GLN A 66 32.85 8.24 2.82
C GLN A 66 34.22 7.86 2.24
N GLY A 67 34.34 7.72 0.91
CA GLY A 67 35.59 7.36 0.23
C GLY A 67 36.04 5.92 0.49
N SER A 68 35.19 5.10 1.08
CA SER A 68 35.46 3.67 1.24
C SER A 68 35.29 2.99 -0.12
N HIS A 69 36.25 2.15 -0.50
CA HIS A 69 36.13 1.28 -1.67
C HIS A 69 35.13 0.15 -1.41
N GLY A 70 33.86 0.51 -1.25
CA GLY A 70 32.76 -0.43 -1.18
C GLY A 70 32.73 -1.27 -2.45
N VAL A 71 32.48 -2.57 -2.30
CA VAL A 71 32.48 -3.54 -3.41
C VAL A 71 31.24 -3.37 -4.31
N GLY A 72 30.23 -2.60 -3.88
CA GLY A 72 28.97 -2.40 -4.59
C GLY A 72 28.99 -1.23 -5.58
N SER A 73 28.48 -1.47 -6.78
CA SER A 73 28.21 -0.44 -7.80
C SER A 73 26.94 0.34 -7.42
N LEU A 74 27.07 1.65 -7.17
CA LEU A 74 25.91 2.51 -6.88
C LEU A 74 24.91 2.55 -8.03
N CYS A 75 25.40 2.44 -9.28
CA CYS A 75 24.55 2.38 -10.45
C CYS A 75 23.69 1.11 -10.45
N ASP A 76 24.27 -0.04 -10.14
CA ASP A 76 23.56 -1.33 -10.14
C ASP A 76 22.51 -1.36 -9.02
N GLU A 77 22.85 -0.83 -7.85
CA GLU A 77 21.90 -0.67 -6.74
C GLU A 77 20.77 0.32 -7.09
N GLY A 78 21.08 1.36 -7.88
CA GLY A 78 20.11 2.33 -8.38
C GLY A 78 19.10 1.70 -9.35
N GLU A 79 19.58 0.87 -10.28
CA GLU A 79 18.74 0.11 -11.20
C GLU A 79 17.85 -0.89 -10.45
N ALA A 80 18.41 -1.61 -9.47
CA ALA A 80 17.63 -2.53 -8.65
C ALA A 80 16.53 -1.81 -7.84
N PHE A 81 16.85 -0.64 -7.27
CA PHE A 81 15.88 0.21 -6.61
C PHE A 81 14.78 0.69 -7.57
N TYR A 82 15.15 1.19 -8.75
CA TYR A 82 14.20 1.66 -9.74
C TYR A 82 13.27 0.55 -10.22
N ALA A 83 13.81 -0.63 -10.54
CA ALA A 83 13.01 -1.79 -10.94
C ALA A 83 12.01 -2.22 -9.85
N ALA A 84 12.45 -2.26 -8.58
CA ALA A 84 11.56 -2.57 -7.46
C ALA A 84 10.47 -1.51 -7.27
N PHE A 85 10.81 -0.23 -7.49
CA PHE A 85 9.86 0.88 -7.42
C PHE A 85 8.81 0.78 -8.52
N VAL A 86 9.23 0.60 -9.79
CA VAL A 86 8.33 0.39 -10.93
C VAL A 86 7.37 -0.76 -10.65
N ARG A 87 7.90 -1.93 -10.27
CA ARG A 87 7.08 -3.11 -9.95
C ARG A 87 6.05 -2.83 -8.85
N TYR A 88 6.44 -2.13 -7.79
CA TYR A 88 5.53 -1.76 -6.71
C TYR A 88 4.42 -0.83 -7.22
N THR A 89 4.77 0.18 -8.03
CA THR A 89 3.80 1.14 -8.59
C THR A 89 2.82 0.47 -9.56
N GLU A 90 3.30 -0.42 -10.44
CA GLU A 90 2.45 -1.18 -11.36
C GLU A 90 1.43 -2.04 -10.59
N LEU A 91 1.87 -2.75 -9.55
CA LEU A 91 0.96 -3.53 -8.71
C LEU A 91 -0.09 -2.67 -8.01
N MET A 92 0.28 -1.45 -7.57
CA MET A 92 -0.70 -0.54 -6.98
C MET A 92 -1.73 -0.08 -7.99
N HIS A 93 -1.32 0.31 -9.20
CA HIS A 93 -2.23 0.71 -10.26
C HIS A 93 -3.15 -0.44 -10.69
N ASP A 94 -2.59 -1.63 -10.90
CA ASP A 94 -3.34 -2.83 -11.28
C ASP A 94 -4.42 -3.17 -10.24
N ILE A 95 -4.08 -3.11 -8.95
CA ILE A 95 -5.02 -3.38 -7.86
C ILE A 95 -6.05 -2.24 -7.78
N ALA A 96 -5.62 -0.98 -7.84
CA ALA A 96 -6.53 0.15 -7.79
C ALA A 96 -7.55 0.13 -8.94
N GLU A 97 -7.11 -0.24 -10.15
CA GLU A 97 -7.97 -0.42 -11.32
C GLU A 97 -8.91 -1.62 -11.15
N GLU A 98 -8.40 -2.79 -10.71
CA GLU A 98 -9.19 -4.00 -10.48
C GLU A 98 -10.35 -3.76 -9.50
N TYR A 99 -10.13 -2.92 -8.48
CA TYR A 99 -11.12 -2.69 -7.42
C TYR A 99 -11.83 -1.33 -7.47
N ARG A 100 -11.56 -0.49 -8.47
CA ARG A 100 -12.13 0.87 -8.59
C ARG A 100 -13.66 0.90 -8.43
N HIS A 101 -14.34 -0.12 -8.96
CA HIS A 101 -15.80 -0.23 -8.91
C HIS A 101 -16.36 -0.55 -7.51
N PHE A 102 -15.55 -1.13 -6.62
CA PHE A 102 -15.96 -1.49 -5.25
C PHE A 102 -15.66 -0.38 -4.24
N THR A 103 -14.80 0.57 -4.60
CA THR A 103 -14.37 1.68 -3.73
C THR A 103 -15.20 2.96 -3.91
N HIS A 104 -16.09 3.02 -4.91
CA HIS A 104 -16.96 4.17 -5.15
C HIS A 104 -18.29 4.15 -4.37
N GLU A 105 -18.66 3.03 -3.76
CA GLU A 105 -19.71 3.00 -2.74
C GLU A 105 -19.06 3.20 -1.37
N ALA A 106 -19.34 4.34 -0.73
CA ALA A 106 -18.93 4.57 0.64
C ALA A 106 -19.34 3.36 1.50
N PRO A 107 -18.43 2.80 2.33
CA PRO A 107 -18.84 1.78 3.27
C PRO A 107 -19.92 2.37 4.17
N SER A 108 -21.16 1.93 3.96
CA SER A 108 -22.28 2.29 4.81
C SER A 108 -21.89 1.93 6.25
N PRO A 109 -22.03 2.85 7.24
CA PRO A 109 -21.66 2.60 8.63
C PRO A 109 -22.70 1.66 9.28
N LEU A 110 -22.79 0.44 8.80
CA LEU A 110 -23.52 -0.64 9.44
C LEU A 110 -22.48 -1.52 10.10
N ILE A 111 -22.19 -1.17 11.37
CA ILE A 111 -21.81 -1.99 12.53
C ILE A 111 -20.99 -1.09 13.50
N VAL A 112 -21.63 -0.05 14.05
CA VAL A 112 -21.31 0.50 15.39
C VAL A 112 -22.58 0.62 16.25
N ALA A 113 -23.75 0.21 15.73
CA ALA A 113 -24.98 0.10 16.51
C ALA A 113 -25.03 -1.28 17.23
N GLY A 114 -24.19 -1.43 18.25
CA GLY A 114 -24.16 -2.65 19.07
C GLY A 114 -23.44 -2.49 20.42
N LEU A 115 -22.86 -1.33 20.69
CA LEU A 115 -22.25 -0.97 21.97
C LEU A 115 -22.99 0.24 22.57
N ASP A 116 -24.31 0.13 22.67
CA ASP A 116 -25.14 1.02 23.48
C ASP A 116 -25.93 0.20 24.51
N ARG A 117 -25.19 -0.40 25.45
CA ARG A 117 -25.73 -0.87 26.73
C ARG A 117 -24.81 -0.42 27.84
N GLY A 118 -25.09 0.74 28.42
CA GLY A 118 -24.50 1.12 29.68
C GLY A 118 -24.48 2.62 29.98
N ALA A 119 -25.60 3.32 29.81
CA ALA A 119 -25.76 4.65 30.39
C ALA A 119 -27.11 4.79 31.10
N GLY A 120 -27.05 4.80 32.43
CA GLY A 120 -27.90 5.62 33.29
C GLY A 120 -29.35 5.19 33.49
N GLN A 121 -29.62 4.50 34.61
CA GLN A 121 -30.84 4.78 35.37
C GLN A 121 -30.52 5.85 36.42
N PRO A 122 -31.20 7.00 36.38
CA PRO A 122 -31.56 7.71 37.60
C PRO A 122 -33.07 7.98 37.65
N GLN A 123 -33.67 7.75 38.82
CA GLN A 123 -34.72 8.55 39.50
C GLN A 123 -35.42 7.65 40.53
N LEU A 124 -35.22 7.90 41.83
CA LEU A 124 -35.91 8.84 42.73
C LEU A 124 -37.29 8.33 43.21
N GLU A 125 -37.31 8.00 44.51
CA GLU A 125 -38.31 8.32 45.54
C GLU A 125 -39.81 8.29 45.20
N VAL A 126 -40.56 7.44 45.93
CA VAL A 126 -41.98 7.66 46.23
C VAL A 126 -42.26 7.27 47.69
N ALA A 127 -42.72 8.29 48.45
CA ALA A 127 -43.53 8.32 49.68
C ALA A 127 -42.96 7.76 51.00
#